data_AF-A0A7K2J726-F1
#
_entry.id   AF-A0A7K2J726-F1
#
_cell.length_a   1.000
_cell.length_b   1.000
_cell.length_c   1.000
_cell.angle_alpha   90.00
_cell.angle_beta   90.00
_cell.angle_gamma   90.00
#
_symmetry.space_group_name_H-M   'P 1'
#
loop_
_entity.id
_entity.type
_entity.pdbx_description
1 polymer ?
#
loop_
_entity_poly.entity_id
_entity_poly.type
_entity_poly.pdbx_seq_one_letter_code
_entity_poly.pdbx_strand_id
1 'polypeptide(L)'
;MADREMVLRFLAFRLTNPSQHSETDFNKFLIDSMYRINALSDERRDQLAREFRTAMRCAWELFGEHAFRKWQGGERSSPVINKALFETISVQLALLDDDERARLVASRPAVHDQFFRLLGDWDFDRSISVGTGSPARIRTRFQEVARLFRGVAAP
;
A
#
# COMPACT_ATOMS: atom_id res chain seq x y z
N MET A 1 0.83 -16.86 -10.44
CA MET A 1 -0.06 -16.93 -9.26
C MET A 1 0.14 -15.74 -8.32
N ALA A 2 1.39 -15.40 -7.96
CA ALA A 2 1.69 -14.27 -7.06
C ALA A 2 1.13 -12.91 -7.51
N ASP A 3 1.21 -12.58 -8.80
CA ASP A 3 0.76 -11.26 -9.30
C ASP A 3 -0.76 -11.07 -9.15
N ARG A 4 -1.53 -12.13 -9.37
CA ARG A 4 -2.99 -12.12 -9.18
C ARG A 4 -3.37 -11.91 -7.72
N GLU A 5 -2.64 -12.54 -6.81
CA GLU A 5 -2.83 -12.37 -5.37
C GLU A 5 -2.49 -10.94 -4.91
N MET A 6 -1.47 -10.32 -5.49
CA MET A 6 -1.11 -8.92 -5.22
C MET A 6 -2.24 -7.98 -5.64
N VAL A 7 -2.74 -8.11 -6.86
CA VAL A 7 -3.88 -7.31 -7.33
C VAL A 7 -5.12 -7.56 -6.46
N LEU A 8 -5.39 -8.81 -6.07
CA LEU A 8 -6.50 -9.12 -5.15
C LEU A 8 -6.34 -8.42 -3.79
N ARG A 9 -5.14 -8.40 -3.21
CA ARG A 9 -4.88 -7.69 -1.94
C ARG A 9 -5.13 -6.19 -2.06
N PHE A 10 -4.68 -5.56 -3.15
CA PHE A 10 -5.01 -4.16 -3.43
C PHE A 10 -6.52 -3.94 -3.48
N LEU A 11 -7.24 -4.74 -4.28
CA LEU A 11 -8.68 -4.60 -4.43
C LEU A 11 -9.43 -4.83 -3.11
N ALA A 12 -9.03 -5.84 -2.34
CA ALA A 12 -9.61 -6.17 -1.03
C ALA A 12 -9.49 -5.00 -0.05
N PHE A 13 -8.29 -4.42 0.07
CA PHE A 13 -8.05 -3.27 0.95
C PHE A 13 -8.58 -1.95 0.38
N ARG A 14 -8.75 -1.82 -0.93
CA ARG A 14 -9.38 -0.65 -1.56
C ARG A 14 -10.90 -0.61 -1.37
N LEU A 15 -11.51 -1.79 -1.26
CA LEU A 15 -12.94 -2.00 -1.00
C LEU A 15 -13.30 -2.04 0.50
N THR A 16 -12.32 -1.96 1.38
CA THR A 16 -12.52 -2.02 2.83
C THR A 16 -11.78 -0.88 3.52
N ASN A 17 -12.00 -0.70 4.83
CA ASN A 17 -11.25 0.26 5.63
C ASN A 17 -10.17 -0.49 6.45
N PRO A 18 -8.89 -0.40 6.07
CA PRO A 18 -7.81 -1.10 6.78
C PRO A 18 -7.69 -0.72 8.26
N SER A 19 -8.09 0.51 8.65
CA SER A 19 -8.05 0.95 10.05
C SER A 19 -9.07 0.23 10.94
N GLN A 20 -10.11 -0.34 10.35
CA GLN A 20 -11.15 -1.13 11.02
C GLN A 20 -10.99 -2.63 10.78
N HIS A 21 -9.88 -3.07 10.18
CA HIS A 21 -9.67 -4.47 9.88
C HIS A 21 -9.59 -5.31 11.18
N SER A 22 -10.40 -6.36 11.25
CA SER A 22 -10.54 -7.24 12.42
C SER A 22 -10.45 -8.73 12.09
N GLU A 23 -10.50 -9.11 10.81
CA GLU A 23 -10.46 -10.51 10.37
C GLU A 23 -9.08 -11.13 10.65
N THR A 24 -9.06 -12.23 11.38
CA THR A 24 -7.83 -12.92 11.79
C THR A 24 -7.38 -13.96 10.76
N ASP A 25 -8.30 -14.49 9.97
CA ASP A 25 -7.99 -15.36 8.84
C ASP A 25 -7.84 -14.52 7.55
N PHE A 26 -6.60 -14.20 7.22
CA PHE A 26 -6.27 -13.42 6.03
C PHE A 26 -6.69 -14.12 4.72
N ASN A 27 -6.69 -15.45 4.67
CA ASN A 27 -7.14 -16.16 3.47
C ASN A 27 -8.64 -16.04 3.30
N LYS A 28 -9.39 -16.18 4.40
CA LYS A 28 -10.83 -15.92 4.41
C LYS A 28 -11.15 -14.50 3.96
N PHE A 29 -10.40 -13.50 4.44
CA PHE A 29 -10.55 -12.11 4.00
C PHE A 29 -10.40 -11.96 2.47
N LEU A 30 -9.41 -12.61 1.86
CA LEU A 30 -9.19 -12.57 0.42
C LEU A 30 -10.29 -13.30 -0.36
N ILE A 31 -10.74 -14.46 0.12
CA ILE A 31 -11.85 -15.22 -0.48
C ILE A 31 -13.14 -14.40 -0.45
N ASP A 32 -13.49 -13.82 0.69
CA ASP A 32 -14.68 -12.98 0.84
C ASP A 32 -14.59 -11.74 -0.06
N SER A 33 -13.39 -11.18 -0.23
CA SER A 33 -13.15 -10.08 -1.16
C SER A 33 -13.36 -10.48 -2.62
N MET A 34 -12.97 -11.69 -3.02
CA MET A 34 -13.24 -12.19 -4.38
C MET A 34 -14.74 -12.25 -4.67
N TYR A 35 -15.54 -12.77 -3.73
CA TYR A 35 -17.00 -12.80 -3.88
C TYR A 35 -17.57 -11.38 -4.04
N ARG A 36 -17.10 -10.41 -3.25
CA ARG A 36 -17.52 -9.01 -3.37
C ARG A 36 -17.15 -8.42 -4.72
N ILE A 37 -15.92 -8.63 -5.18
CA ILE A 37 -15.44 -8.14 -6.48
C ILE A 37 -16.28 -8.73 -7.63
N ASN A 38 -16.59 -10.03 -7.56
CA ASN A 38 -17.41 -10.71 -8.56
C ASN A 38 -18.88 -10.25 -8.58
N ALA A 39 -19.35 -9.58 -7.53
CA ALA A 39 -20.68 -8.98 -7.46
C ALA A 39 -20.71 -7.50 -7.89
N LEU A 40 -19.55 -6.87 -8.12
CA LEU A 40 -19.49 -5.48 -8.59
C LEU A 40 -19.91 -5.37 -10.06
N SER A 41 -20.51 -4.22 -10.41
CA SER A 41 -20.75 -3.84 -11.80
C SER A 41 -19.44 -3.62 -12.57
N ASP A 42 -19.51 -3.69 -13.89
CA ASP A 42 -18.35 -3.51 -14.75
C ASP A 42 -17.77 -2.11 -14.62
N GLU A 43 -18.60 -1.08 -14.48
CA GLU A 43 -18.15 0.31 -14.28
C GLU A 43 -17.34 0.45 -12.99
N ARG A 44 -17.75 -0.25 -11.92
CA ARG A 44 -17.04 -0.20 -10.65
C ARG A 44 -15.72 -0.96 -10.72
N ARG A 45 -15.66 -2.08 -11.45
CA ARG A 45 -14.41 -2.82 -11.70
C ARG A 45 -13.43 -1.99 -12.53
N ASP A 46 -13.93 -1.32 -13.57
CA ASP A 46 -13.13 -0.43 -14.40
C ASP A 46 -12.57 0.75 -13.61
N GLN A 47 -13.36 1.32 -12.69
CA GLN A 47 -12.90 2.36 -11.79
C GLN A 47 -11.76 1.86 -10.88
N LEU A 48 -11.92 0.70 -10.24
CA LEU A 48 -10.85 0.11 -9.42
C LEU A 48 -9.58 -0.19 -10.23
N ALA A 49 -9.75 -0.63 -11.48
CA ALA A 49 -8.63 -0.88 -12.38
C ALA A 49 -7.91 0.41 -12.80
N ARG A 50 -8.61 1.54 -12.94
CA ARG A 50 -7.99 2.86 -13.15
C ARG A 50 -7.22 3.31 -11.92
N GLU A 51 -7.85 3.25 -10.74
CA GLU A 51 -7.23 3.61 -9.46
C GLU A 51 -5.96 2.80 -9.19
N PHE A 52 -5.99 1.49 -9.47
CA PHE A 52 -4.82 0.63 -9.38
C PHE A 52 -3.67 1.12 -10.26
N ARG A 53 -3.94 1.39 -11.55
CA ARG A 53 -2.92 1.86 -12.50
C ARG A 53 -2.33 3.21 -12.09
N THR A 54 -3.16 4.13 -11.60
CA THR A 54 -2.72 5.43 -11.08
C THR A 54 -1.79 5.25 -9.87
N ALA A 55 -2.16 4.40 -8.92
CA ALA A 55 -1.32 4.10 -7.76
C ALA A 55 0.01 3.46 -8.16
N MET A 56 0.02 2.54 -9.12
CA MET A 56 1.26 1.91 -9.61
C MET A 56 2.19 2.93 -10.28
N ARG A 57 1.64 3.86 -11.08
CA ARG A 57 2.42 4.93 -11.71
C ARG A 57 3.02 5.86 -10.67
N CYS A 58 2.21 6.32 -9.71
CA CYS A 58 2.68 7.20 -8.65
C CYS A 58 3.74 6.49 -7.77
N ALA A 59 3.56 5.20 -7.46
CA ALA A 59 4.56 4.43 -6.73
C ALA A 59 5.89 4.33 -7.49
N TRP A 60 5.85 4.20 -8.82
CA TRP A 60 7.04 4.22 -9.66
C TRP A 60 7.72 5.59 -9.69
N GLU A 61 6.96 6.67 -9.82
CA GLU A 61 7.49 8.05 -9.79
C GLU A 61 8.16 8.36 -8.43
N LEU A 62 7.56 7.88 -7.34
CA LEU A 62 8.09 8.05 -5.99
C LEU A 62 9.30 7.18 -5.73
N PHE A 63 9.23 5.87 -5.98
CA PHE A 63 10.22 4.92 -5.45
C PHE A 63 11.07 4.24 -6.53
N GLY A 64 10.73 4.41 -7.82
CA GLY A 64 11.41 3.77 -8.94
C GLY A 64 11.52 2.26 -8.76
N GLU A 65 12.72 1.72 -9.00
CA GLU A 65 13.02 0.30 -8.84
C GLU A 65 12.86 -0.22 -7.40
N HIS A 66 12.88 0.67 -6.40
CA HIS A 66 12.71 0.33 -4.99
C HIS A 66 11.24 0.25 -4.57
N ALA A 67 10.28 0.47 -5.50
CA ALA A 67 8.87 0.36 -5.19
C ALA A 67 8.55 -0.99 -4.50
N PHE A 68 7.88 -0.87 -3.35
CA PHE A 68 7.43 -1.98 -2.52
C PHE A 68 8.55 -2.87 -1.95
N ARG A 69 9.76 -2.34 -1.83
CA ARG A 69 10.91 -3.01 -1.21
C ARG A 69 11.38 -2.27 0.02
N LYS A 70 12.03 -3.01 0.92
CA LYS A 70 12.80 -2.40 2.00
C LYS A 70 14.10 -1.86 1.43
N TRP A 71 14.36 -0.59 1.70
CA TRP A 71 15.48 0.14 1.15
C TRP A 71 15.85 1.32 2.07
N GLN A 72 17.13 1.68 2.13
CA GLN A 72 17.67 2.74 2.98
C GLN A 72 18.73 3.57 2.24
N GLY A 73 18.35 4.24 1.15
CA GLY A 73 19.14 5.29 0.50
C GLY A 73 20.40 4.89 -0.29
N GLY A 74 20.84 3.62 -0.25
CA GLY A 74 22.00 3.13 -1.02
C GLY A 74 21.63 2.32 -2.27
N GLU A 75 22.58 1.80 -3.03
CA GLU A 75 22.26 1.02 -4.25
C GLU A 75 21.56 -0.33 -3.97
N ARG A 76 21.68 -0.84 -2.74
CA ARG A 76 21.12 -2.15 -2.36
C ARG A 76 19.73 -1.99 -1.76
N SER A 77 18.76 -2.61 -2.42
CA SER A 77 17.41 -2.84 -1.92
C SER A 77 17.17 -4.32 -1.68
N SER A 78 16.14 -4.68 -0.90
CA SER A 78 15.70 -6.06 -0.81
C SER A 78 15.38 -6.59 -2.21
N PRO A 79 15.89 -7.78 -2.61
CA PRO A 79 15.64 -8.31 -3.96
C PRO A 79 14.17 -8.69 -4.17
N VAL A 80 13.39 -8.83 -3.09
CA VAL A 80 12.02 -9.36 -3.11
C VAL A 80 11.01 -8.24 -2.87
N ILE A 81 9.94 -8.21 -3.68
CA ILE A 81 8.77 -7.37 -3.41
C ILE A 81 8.13 -7.78 -2.09
N ASN A 82 7.99 -6.83 -1.18
CA ASN A 82 7.27 -7.05 0.06
C ASN A 82 5.77 -6.84 -0.18
N LYS A 83 4.99 -7.92 -0.12
CA LYS A 83 3.54 -7.89 -0.37
C LYS A 83 2.78 -6.95 0.59
N ALA A 84 3.22 -6.86 1.86
CA ALA A 84 2.60 -5.99 2.86
C ALA A 84 2.89 -4.51 2.60
N LEU A 85 4.11 -4.18 2.17
CA LEU A 85 4.42 -2.82 1.69
C LEU A 85 3.64 -2.50 0.41
N PHE A 86 3.54 -3.45 -0.51
CA PHE A 86 2.77 -3.28 -1.74
C PHE A 86 1.32 -2.90 -1.47
N GLU A 87 0.58 -3.73 -0.73
CA GLU A 87 -0.85 -3.49 -0.51
C GLU A 87 -1.08 -2.20 0.29
N THR A 88 -0.16 -1.84 1.18
CA THR A 88 -0.25 -0.61 1.97
C THR A 88 0.01 0.64 1.12
N ILE A 89 1.15 0.71 0.43
CA ILE A 89 1.53 1.88 -0.36
C ILE A 89 0.54 2.07 -1.52
N SER A 90 0.22 1.00 -2.24
CA SER A 90 -0.66 1.08 -3.41
C SER A 90 -2.06 1.58 -3.06
N VAL A 91 -2.65 1.08 -1.97
CA VAL A 91 -3.97 1.53 -1.52
C VAL A 91 -3.92 2.98 -1.03
N GLN A 92 -2.88 3.38 -0.28
CA GLN A 92 -2.76 4.76 0.18
C GLN A 92 -2.63 5.74 -1.00
N LEU A 93 -1.83 5.43 -2.02
CA LEU A 93 -1.72 6.26 -3.21
C LEU A 93 -3.01 6.32 -4.03
N ALA A 94 -3.80 5.26 -4.05
CA ALA A 94 -5.12 5.23 -4.70
C ALA A 94 -6.19 6.03 -3.94
N LEU A 95 -6.00 6.28 -2.64
CA LEU A 95 -6.93 7.06 -1.81
C LEU A 95 -6.71 8.57 -1.90
N LEU A 96 -5.53 9.00 -2.32
CA LEU A 96 -5.22 10.42 -2.51
C LEU A 96 -5.91 10.97 -3.77
N ASP A 97 -6.08 12.28 -3.85
CA ASP A 97 -6.44 12.95 -5.10
C ASP A 97 -5.21 13.20 -6.00
N ASP A 98 -5.44 13.79 -7.18
CA ASP A 98 -4.36 14.05 -8.14
C ASP A 98 -3.37 15.11 -7.64
N ASP A 99 -3.84 16.13 -6.91
CA ASP A 99 -3.00 17.21 -6.40
C ASP A 99 -2.14 16.73 -5.22
N GLU A 100 -2.69 15.92 -4.34
CA GLU A 100 -1.98 15.24 -3.25
C GLU A 100 -0.87 14.32 -3.80
N ARG A 101 -1.17 13.51 -4.82
CA ARG A 101 -0.15 12.69 -5.49
C ARG A 101 0.92 13.56 -6.14
N ALA A 102 0.55 14.63 -6.83
CA ALA A 102 1.50 15.55 -7.45
C ALA A 102 2.43 16.19 -6.41
N ARG A 103 1.90 16.60 -5.25
CA ARG A 103 2.71 17.11 -4.13
C ARG A 103 3.66 16.05 -3.58
N LEU A 104 3.22 14.81 -3.39
CA LEU A 104 4.11 13.73 -2.98
C LEU A 104 5.28 13.54 -3.95
N VAL A 105 5.00 13.51 -5.26
CA VAL A 105 6.03 13.33 -6.29
C VAL A 105 6.99 14.53 -6.32
N ALA A 106 6.46 15.76 -6.21
CA ALA A 106 7.29 16.96 -6.12
C ALA A 106 8.17 16.98 -4.85
N SER A 107 7.69 16.38 -3.76
CA SER A 107 8.40 16.26 -2.48
C SER A 107 9.07 14.89 -2.27
N ARG A 108 9.44 14.19 -3.35
CA ARG A 108 10.01 12.83 -3.31
C ARG A 108 11.15 12.66 -2.28
N PRO A 109 12.15 13.56 -2.14
CA PRO A 109 13.19 13.41 -1.12
C PRO A 109 12.64 13.37 0.31
N ALA A 110 11.64 14.21 0.63
CA ALA A 110 11.01 14.23 1.93
C ALA A 110 10.22 12.94 2.21
N VAL A 111 9.56 12.38 1.19
CA VAL A 111 8.90 11.06 1.28
C VAL A 111 9.93 9.98 1.60
N HIS A 112 11.07 9.96 0.92
CA HIS A 112 12.14 8.97 1.15
C HIS A 112 12.70 9.07 2.56
N ASP A 113 13.05 10.27 3.01
CA ASP A 113 13.60 10.48 4.35
C ASP A 113 12.64 10.02 5.45
N GLN A 114 11.35 10.34 5.34
CA GLN A 114 10.35 9.86 6.28
C GLN A 114 10.14 8.34 6.18
N PHE A 115 10.17 7.80 4.96
CA PHE A 115 9.99 6.37 4.73
C PHE A 115 11.14 5.54 5.32
N PHE A 116 12.38 6.03 5.23
CA PHE A 116 13.53 5.37 5.85
C PHE A 116 13.48 5.39 7.37
N ARG A 117 13.05 6.51 7.97
CA ARG A 117 12.78 6.56 9.41
C ARG A 117 11.70 5.56 9.80
N LEU A 118 10.63 5.48 9.02
CA LEU A 118 9.54 4.54 9.27
C LEU A 118 9.99 3.08 9.13
N LEU A 119 10.86 2.75 8.16
CA LEU A 119 11.46 1.42 8.06
C LEU A 119 12.39 1.07 9.24
N GLY A 120 12.91 2.08 9.95
CA GLY A 120 13.67 1.91 11.19
C GLY A 120 12.81 1.79 12.45
N ASP A 121 11.50 2.10 12.37
CA ASP A 121 10.58 1.93 13.49
C ASP A 121 10.28 0.45 13.72
N TRP A 122 10.42 0.01 14.98
CA TRP A 122 10.33 -1.40 15.33
C TRP A 122 8.94 -1.99 15.07
N ASP A 123 7.89 -1.24 15.36
CA ASP A 123 6.52 -1.72 15.19
C ASP A 123 6.12 -1.77 13.72
N PHE A 124 6.52 -0.77 12.95
CA PHE A 124 6.32 -0.74 11.51
C PHE A 124 7.12 -1.84 10.81
N ASP A 125 8.42 -1.98 11.04
CA ASP A 125 9.22 -3.03 10.40
C ASP A 125 8.60 -4.41 10.63
N ARG A 126 8.22 -4.70 11.88
CA ARG A 126 7.61 -5.99 12.20
C ARG A 126 6.26 -6.17 11.49
N SER A 127 5.49 -5.09 11.29
CA SER A 127 4.20 -5.13 10.58
C SER A 127 4.28 -5.48 9.10
N ILE A 128 5.47 -5.36 8.50
CA ILE A 128 5.74 -5.73 7.12
C ILE A 128 6.66 -6.97 7.00
N SER A 129 7.22 -7.47 8.10
CA SER A 129 8.14 -8.61 8.13
C SER A 129 7.49 -9.94 8.52
N VAL A 130 6.69 -9.95 9.59
CA VAL A 130 6.28 -11.20 10.26
C VAL A 130 4.80 -11.14 10.63
N GLY A 131 4.05 -12.19 10.33
CA GLY A 131 2.63 -12.27 10.70
C GLY A 131 1.81 -11.11 10.13
N THR A 132 2.12 -10.69 8.90
CA THR A 132 1.61 -9.47 8.27
C THR A 132 0.10 -9.50 8.01
N GLY A 133 -0.51 -10.69 8.05
CA GLY A 133 -1.96 -10.88 7.97
C GLY A 133 -2.71 -10.62 9.29
N SER A 134 -2.02 -10.39 10.42
CA SER A 134 -2.71 -10.11 11.68
C SER A 134 -3.37 -8.72 11.68
N PRO A 135 -4.58 -8.57 12.27
CA PRO A 135 -5.29 -7.29 12.30
C PRO A 135 -4.47 -6.13 12.87
N ALA A 136 -3.72 -6.36 13.94
CA ALA A 136 -2.88 -5.33 14.54
C ALA A 136 -1.82 -4.83 13.56
N ARG A 137 -1.11 -5.73 12.87
CA ARG A 137 -0.07 -5.35 11.90
C ARG A 137 -0.66 -4.70 10.65
N ILE A 138 -1.86 -5.09 10.23
CA ILE A 138 -2.61 -4.42 9.15
C ILE A 138 -2.88 -2.98 9.53
N ARG A 139 -3.50 -2.74 10.69
CA ARG A 139 -3.82 -1.39 11.14
C ARG A 139 -2.57 -0.52 11.27
N THR A 140 -1.50 -1.02 11.90
CA THR A 140 -0.24 -0.28 12.08
C THR A 140 0.32 0.23 10.75
N ARG A 141 0.60 -0.66 9.78
CA ARG A 141 1.25 -0.21 8.53
C ARG A 141 0.39 0.76 7.73
N PHE A 142 -0.92 0.53 7.69
CA PHE A 142 -1.83 1.41 6.97
C PHE A 142 -1.96 2.78 7.63
N GLN A 143 -1.98 2.85 8.97
CA GLN A 143 -2.00 4.12 9.70
C GLN A 143 -0.70 4.90 9.52
N GLU A 144 0.46 4.25 9.66
CA GLU A 144 1.74 4.93 9.55
C GLU A 144 2.03 5.44 8.14
N VAL A 145 1.75 4.66 7.09
CA VAL A 145 1.91 5.14 5.70
C VAL A 145 0.90 6.24 5.37
N ALA A 146 -0.34 6.16 5.86
CA ALA A 146 -1.30 7.26 5.71
C ALA A 146 -0.78 8.55 6.34
N ARG A 147 -0.24 8.45 7.57
CA ARG A 147 0.32 9.59 8.30
C ARG A 147 1.48 10.23 7.53
N LEU A 148 2.38 9.41 7.02
CA LEU A 148 3.51 9.85 6.20
C LEU A 148 3.02 10.57 4.94
N PHE A 149 2.21 9.92 4.12
CA PHE A 149 1.78 10.49 2.85
C PHE A 149 0.94 11.75 3.04
N ARG A 150 -0.03 11.75 3.96
CA ARG A 150 -0.84 12.96 4.21
C ARG A 150 -0.04 14.09 4.85
N GLY A 151 0.97 13.76 5.67
CA GLY A 151 1.87 14.74 6.25
C GLY A 151 2.70 15.47 5.20
N VAL A 152 3.14 14.77 4.16
CA VAL A 152 3.91 15.37 3.05
C VAL A 152 2.99 16.02 2.00
N ALA A 153 1.82 15.45 1.75
CA ALA A 153 0.86 15.95 0.77
C ALA A 153 -0.03 17.10 1.28
N ALA A 154 0.16 17.55 2.52
CA ALA A 154 -0.55 18.72 3.04
C ALA A 154 -0.18 19.98 2.23
N PRO A 155 -1.16 20.89 1.98
CA PRO A 155 -0.92 22.14 1.26
C PRO A 155 -0.05 23.14 2.04
#